data_AF-A0A3A5QYJ4-F1
#
_entry.id   AF-A0A3A5QYJ4-F1
#
_cell.length_a   1.000
_cell.length_b   1.000
_cell.length_c   1.000
_cell.angle_alpha   90.00
_cell.angle_beta   90.00
_cell.angle_gamma   90.00
#
_symmetry.space_group_name_H-M   'P 1'
#
loop_
_entity.id
_entity.type
_entity.pdbx_description
1 polymer ?
#
loop_
_entity_poly.entity_id
_entity_poly.type
_entity_poly.pdbx_seq_one_letter_code
_entity_poly.pdbx_strand_id
1 'polypeptide(L)'
;MIMSEIEIPFFRVEKLYKNCQVKCVRFYKTEYYEKSLYTMRKEVLVENKVISLVYKIRKPNDIIGIAYAYKNGDMQRMNVCKCTAEFENEFFIRDSKKVSPSEDNTEMFIKSNSYPIWAEVYYDGKEYNYVYGNSPSEQVEYLFKKNLLIKAVNGRLPDEIPSIESYDTKELLLNELLK
;
A
#
# COMPACT_ATOMS: atom_id res chain seq x y z
N MET A 1 2.48 -25.81 -5.20
CA MET A 1 2.33 -24.38 -5.55
C MET A 1 3.69 -23.73 -5.36
N ILE A 2 4.44 -23.54 -6.45
CA ILE A 2 5.75 -22.86 -6.38
C ILE A 2 5.41 -21.40 -6.07
N MET A 3 5.73 -20.95 -4.86
CA MET A 3 5.76 -19.52 -4.56
C MET A 3 6.85 -18.94 -5.46
N SER A 4 6.48 -18.46 -6.64
CA SER A 4 7.41 -17.72 -7.51
C SER A 4 7.95 -16.57 -6.67
N GLU A 5 9.27 -16.44 -6.60
CA GLU A 5 9.91 -15.30 -5.95
C GLU A 5 9.24 -14.02 -6.48
N ILE A 6 8.80 -13.17 -5.54
CA ILE A 6 8.26 -11.87 -5.92
C ILE A 6 9.45 -11.13 -6.53
N GLU A 7 9.29 -10.74 -7.79
CA GLU A 7 10.32 -9.98 -8.49
C GLU A 7 10.59 -8.70 -7.70
N ILE A 8 11.86 -8.38 -7.48
CA ILE A 8 12.26 -7.19 -6.72
C ILE A 8 12.35 -6.05 -7.73
N PRO A 9 11.39 -5.10 -7.73
CA PRO A 9 11.44 -4.00 -8.68
C PRO A 9 12.52 -3.00 -8.34
N PHE A 10 12.98 -2.27 -9.35
CA PHE A 10 13.74 -1.05 -9.15
C PHE A 10 12.78 0.09 -8.79
N PHE A 11 13.12 0.89 -7.77
CA PHE A 11 12.29 2.01 -7.35
C PHE A 11 12.91 3.34 -7.77
N ARG A 12 12.32 3.98 -8.77
CA ARG A 12 12.71 5.33 -9.19
C ARG A 12 11.90 6.38 -8.47
N VAL A 13 12.56 7.24 -7.69
CA VAL A 13 11.91 8.41 -7.08
C VAL A 13 11.56 9.42 -8.16
N GLU A 14 10.28 9.77 -8.29
CA GLU A 14 9.82 10.81 -9.22
C GLU A 14 9.84 12.18 -8.57
N LYS A 15 9.29 12.29 -7.35
CA LYS A 15 9.16 13.56 -6.64
C LYS A 15 9.00 13.37 -5.14
N LEU A 16 9.69 14.23 -4.40
CA LEU A 16 9.55 14.36 -2.95
C LEU A 16 8.67 15.57 -2.62
N TYR A 17 7.66 15.34 -1.79
CA TYR A 17 6.75 16.35 -1.25
C TYR A 17 7.00 16.47 0.25
N LYS A 18 7.38 17.66 0.69
CA LYS A 18 7.70 17.91 2.10
C LYS A 18 6.52 18.53 2.83
N ASN A 19 6.42 18.21 4.12
CA ASN A 19 5.50 18.87 5.05
C ASN A 19 4.01 18.82 4.62
N CYS A 20 3.62 17.71 3.98
CA CYS A 20 2.26 17.43 3.56
C CYS A 20 1.33 17.33 4.77
N GLN A 21 0.10 17.86 4.63
CA GLN A 21 -0.87 17.87 5.72
C GLN A 21 -1.57 16.51 5.83
N VAL A 22 -1.53 15.90 7.00
CA VAL A 22 -2.38 14.74 7.31
C VAL A 22 -3.78 15.25 7.62
N LYS A 23 -4.78 14.73 6.89
CA LYS A 23 -6.19 15.10 7.04
C LYS A 23 -6.92 14.20 8.03
N CYS A 24 -6.67 12.89 7.95
CA CYS A 24 -7.19 11.95 8.92
C CYS A 24 -6.31 10.72 9.04
N VAL A 25 -6.41 10.06 10.18
CA VAL A 25 -5.81 8.75 10.45
C VAL A 25 -6.90 7.81 10.93
N ARG A 26 -6.98 6.63 10.31
CA ARG A 26 -7.93 5.56 10.66
C ARG A 26 -7.18 4.27 10.92
N PHE A 27 -7.72 3.47 11.83
CA PHE A 27 -7.09 2.24 12.30
C PHE A 27 -7.98 1.05 11.96
N TYR A 28 -7.38 -0.07 11.61
CA TYR A 28 -8.12 -1.25 11.19
C TYR A 28 -7.53 -2.52 11.80
N LYS A 29 -8.41 -3.47 12.08
CA LYS A 29 -8.08 -4.85 12.40
C LYS A 29 -8.68 -5.74 11.34
N THR A 30 -7.84 -6.57 10.74
CA THR A 30 -8.26 -7.61 9.80
C THR A 30 -8.02 -8.97 10.44
N GLU A 31 -9.05 -9.79 10.52
CA GLU A 31 -8.93 -11.18 10.99
C GLU A 31 -8.59 -12.09 9.80
N TYR A 32 -7.50 -12.85 9.93
CA TYR A 32 -7.06 -13.82 8.93
C TYR A 32 -6.75 -15.15 9.60
N TYR A 33 -7.63 -16.13 9.37
CA TYR A 33 -7.62 -17.41 10.07
C TYR A 33 -7.54 -17.19 11.60
N GLU A 34 -6.50 -17.70 12.26
CA GLU A 34 -6.25 -17.55 13.70
C GLU A 34 -5.36 -16.35 14.07
N LYS A 35 -5.12 -15.43 13.13
CA LYS A 35 -4.22 -14.27 13.32
C LYS A 35 -4.94 -12.97 13.03
N SER A 36 -4.58 -11.92 13.77
CA SER A 36 -5.02 -10.56 13.48
C SER A 36 -3.91 -9.74 12.85
N LEU A 37 -4.25 -9.00 11.79
CA LEU A 37 -3.39 -7.99 11.18
C LEU A 37 -3.92 -6.60 11.53
N TYR A 38 -3.04 -5.74 12.02
CA TYR A 38 -3.37 -4.35 12.28
C TYR A 38 -2.84 -3.47 11.16
N THR A 39 -3.65 -2.52 10.71
CA THR A 39 -3.24 -1.52 9.72
C THR A 39 -3.70 -0.14 10.11
N MET A 40 -3.05 0.87 9.54
CA MET A 40 -3.45 2.25 9.64
C MET A 40 -3.57 2.83 8.23
N ARG A 41 -4.57 3.69 8.01
CA ARG A 41 -4.68 4.50 6.82
C ARG A 41 -4.48 5.97 7.19
N LYS A 42 -3.58 6.66 6.49
CA LYS A 42 -3.44 8.12 6.56
C LYS A 42 -3.96 8.73 5.27
N GLU A 43 -4.89 9.68 5.37
CA GLU A 43 -5.25 10.54 4.26
C GLU A 43 -4.38 11.80 4.30
N VAL A 44 -3.67 12.08 3.21
CA VAL A 44 -2.64 13.12 3.16
C VAL A 44 -2.89 14.04 1.98
N LEU A 45 -2.90 15.34 2.22
CA LEU A 45 -2.98 16.35 1.17
C LEU A 45 -1.58 16.58 0.60
N VAL A 46 -1.40 16.12 -0.64
CA VAL A 46 -0.20 16.34 -1.45
C VAL A 46 -0.58 17.30 -2.57
N GLU A 47 -0.02 18.52 -2.52
CA GLU A 47 -0.44 19.64 -3.37
C GLU A 47 -1.96 19.84 -3.29
N ASN A 48 -2.69 19.54 -4.37
CA ASN A 48 -4.14 19.72 -4.46
C ASN A 48 -4.92 18.39 -4.44
N LYS A 49 -4.28 17.28 -4.07
CA LYS A 49 -4.87 15.94 -4.09
C LYS A 49 -4.76 15.27 -2.73
N VAL A 50 -5.83 14.62 -2.30
CA VAL A 50 -5.79 13.73 -1.14
C VAL A 50 -5.39 12.34 -1.62
N ILE A 51 -4.28 11.82 -1.08
CA ILE A 51 -3.85 10.44 -1.28
C ILE A 51 -4.10 9.64 -0.01
N SER A 52 -4.26 8.33 -0.17
CA SER A 52 -4.47 7.38 0.93
C SER A 52 -3.26 6.48 1.04
N LEU A 53 -2.57 6.53 2.18
CA LEU A 53 -1.40 5.71 2.49
C LEU A 53 -1.79 4.65 3.51
N VAL A 54 -1.53 3.39 3.20
CA VAL A 54 -1.82 2.25 4.08
C VAL A 54 -0.53 1.73 4.70
N TYR A 55 -0.57 1.49 6.00
CA TYR A 55 0.55 1.04 6.81
C TYR A 55 0.22 -0.30 7.44
N LYS A 56 1.10 -1.26 7.25
CA LYS A 56 1.11 -2.49 8.04
C LYS A 56 1.71 -2.23 9.43
N ILE A 57 0.98 -2.59 10.48
CA ILE A 57 1.46 -2.50 11.87
C ILE A 57 1.85 -3.91 12.33
N ARG A 58 3.13 -4.11 12.65
CA ARG A 58 3.66 -5.44 13.00
C ARG A 58 3.29 -5.90 14.39
N LYS A 59 3.32 -5.01 15.39
CA LYS A 59 3.03 -5.39 16.78
C LYS A 59 1.68 -4.81 17.19
N PRO A 60 0.80 -5.62 17.81
CA PRO A 60 -0.48 -5.14 18.31
C PRO A 60 -0.35 -3.91 19.21
N ASN A 61 0.65 -3.87 20.09
CA ASN A 61 0.84 -2.74 21.01
C ASN A 61 1.25 -1.42 20.31
N ASP A 62 1.83 -1.51 19.11
CA ASP A 62 2.25 -0.31 18.37
C ASP A 62 1.03 0.51 17.93
N ILE A 63 -0.13 -0.12 17.67
CA ILE A 63 -1.34 0.60 17.23
C ILE A 63 -1.84 1.58 18.29
N ILE A 64 -1.73 1.21 19.57
CA ILE A 64 -2.13 2.04 20.71
C ILE A 64 -1.17 3.22 20.83
N GLY A 65 0.14 2.98 20.71
CA GLY A 65 1.16 4.04 20.72
C GLY A 65 0.95 5.05 19.59
N ILE A 66 0.66 4.57 18.38
CA ILE A 66 0.36 5.43 17.22
C ILE A 66 -0.95 6.21 17.45
N ALA A 67 -1.97 5.59 18.01
CA ALA A 67 -3.23 6.25 18.36
C ALA A 67 -3.01 7.41 19.36
N TYR A 68 -2.15 7.22 20.37
CA TYR A 68 -1.76 8.29 21.29
C TYR A 68 -1.03 9.43 20.58
N ALA A 69 -0.03 9.11 19.75
CA ALA A 69 0.71 10.10 18.97
C ALA A 69 -0.22 10.93 18.06
N TYR A 70 -1.19 10.27 17.41
CA TYR A 70 -2.19 10.97 16.60
C TYR A 70 -3.07 11.91 17.43
N LYS A 71 -3.60 11.42 18.57
CA LYS A 71 -4.42 12.23 19.49
C LYS A 71 -3.67 13.45 20.02
N ASN A 72 -2.37 13.32 20.27
CA ASN A 72 -1.52 14.39 20.80
C ASN A 72 -1.05 15.39 19.73
N GLY A 73 -1.33 15.13 18.45
CA GLY A 73 -0.97 16.03 17.35
C GLY A 73 0.41 15.77 16.74
N ASP A 74 1.07 14.67 17.07
CA ASP A 74 2.43 14.35 16.60
C ASP A 74 2.46 13.93 15.12
N MET A 75 1.29 13.65 14.53
CA MET A 75 1.15 13.08 13.18
C MET A 75 0.47 14.04 12.19
N GLN A 76 0.50 15.35 12.44
CA GLN A 76 -0.21 16.35 11.60
C GLN A 76 0.47 16.63 10.26
N ARG A 77 1.76 16.34 10.16
CA ARG A 77 2.60 16.62 9.00
C ARG A 77 3.50 15.43 8.70
N MET A 78 3.80 15.24 7.42
CA MET A 78 4.69 14.18 6.96
C MET A 78 5.32 14.51 5.62
N ASN A 79 6.41 13.84 5.26
CA ASN A 79 6.97 13.91 3.91
C ASN A 79 6.51 12.68 3.13
N VAL A 80 6.21 12.87 1.85
CA VAL A 80 5.71 11.84 0.95
C VAL A 80 6.58 11.80 -0.30
N CYS A 81 6.96 10.61 -0.72
CA CYS A 81 7.60 10.36 -1.99
C CYS A 81 6.59 9.74 -2.97
N LYS A 82 6.58 10.24 -4.20
CA LYS A 82 6.03 9.51 -5.35
C LYS A 82 7.18 8.80 -6.04
N CYS A 83 7.07 7.49 -6.22
CA CYS A 83 8.03 6.69 -6.96
C CYS A 83 7.31 5.82 -8.00
N THR A 84 8.08 5.37 -8.99
CA THR A 84 7.67 4.31 -9.91
C THR A 84 8.39 3.02 -9.49
N ALA A 85 7.64 1.95 -9.27
CA ALA A 85 8.21 0.60 -9.25
C ALA A 85 8.34 0.12 -10.69
N GLU A 86 9.55 -0.17 -11.14
CA GLU A 86 9.87 -0.66 -12.47
C GLU A 86 10.25 -2.14 -12.37
N PHE A 87 9.59 -2.97 -13.16
CA PHE A 87 9.72 -4.41 -13.21
C PHE A 87 10.38 -4.82 -14.52
N GLU A 88 11.19 -5.86 -14.48
CA GLU A 88 11.73 -6.55 -15.65
C GLU A 88 10.61 -7.19 -16.48
N ASN A 89 9.61 -7.77 -15.80
CA ASN A 89 8.50 -8.45 -16.46
C ASN A 89 7.19 -7.64 -16.45
N GLU A 90 6.38 -7.84 -17.48
CA GLU A 90 5.03 -7.29 -17.54
C GLU A 90 4.08 -8.00 -16.56
N PHE A 91 3.15 -7.22 -16.02
CA PHE A 91 2.03 -7.69 -15.22
C PHE A 91 0.73 -7.04 -15.71
N PHE A 92 -0.38 -7.69 -15.38
CA PHE A 92 -1.72 -7.15 -15.56
C PHE A 92 -2.16 -6.43 -14.30
N ILE A 93 -2.86 -5.31 -14.49
CA ILE A 93 -3.41 -4.52 -13.39
C ILE A 93 -4.87 -4.92 -13.19
N ARG A 94 -5.26 -5.15 -11.94
CA ARG A 94 -6.64 -5.43 -11.55
C ARG A 94 -7.16 -4.32 -10.64
N ASP A 95 -8.40 -3.90 -10.90
CA ASP A 95 -9.11 -3.00 -10.00
C ASP A 95 -9.49 -3.76 -8.72
N SER A 96 -9.11 -3.22 -7.57
CA SER A 96 -9.45 -3.77 -6.25
C SER A 96 -10.94 -4.02 -6.00
N LYS A 97 -11.83 -3.36 -6.76
CA LYS A 97 -13.29 -3.53 -6.66
C LYS A 97 -13.85 -4.51 -7.67
N LYS A 98 -13.08 -4.90 -8.69
CA LYS A 98 -13.54 -5.77 -9.78
C LYS A 98 -12.92 -7.15 -9.67
N VAL A 99 -13.71 -8.15 -10.03
CA VAL A 99 -13.23 -9.52 -10.13
C VAL A 99 -12.38 -9.71 -11.41
N SER A 100 -12.53 -8.86 -12.43
CA SER A 100 -11.73 -8.93 -13.65
C SER A 100 -10.53 -7.96 -13.64
N PRO A 101 -9.45 -8.28 -14.39
CA PRO A 101 -8.40 -7.31 -14.68
C PRO A 101 -8.96 -6.04 -15.33
N SER A 102 -8.23 -4.94 -15.19
CA SER A 102 -8.58 -3.66 -15.79
C SER A 102 -8.38 -3.70 -17.30
N GLU A 103 -9.32 -3.11 -18.03
CA GLU A 103 -9.28 -2.95 -19.47
C GLU A 103 -9.03 -1.48 -19.83
N ASP A 104 -8.35 -1.26 -20.95
CA ASP A 104 -8.22 0.07 -21.55
C ASP A 104 -9.48 0.44 -22.37
N ASN A 105 -9.44 1.59 -23.03
CA ASN A 105 -10.57 2.08 -23.84
C ASN A 105 -10.83 1.25 -25.12
N THR A 106 -9.97 0.27 -25.40
CA THR A 106 -10.10 -0.68 -26.51
C THR A 106 -10.52 -2.07 -26.05
N GLU A 107 -10.94 -2.21 -24.79
CA GLU A 107 -11.35 -3.47 -24.15
C GLU A 107 -10.18 -4.48 -24.02
N MET A 108 -8.93 -4.01 -24.16
CA MET A 108 -7.75 -4.84 -23.94
C MET A 108 -7.30 -4.75 -22.49
N PHE A 109 -6.89 -5.88 -21.90
CA PHE A 109 -6.36 -5.88 -20.55
C PHE A 109 -5.08 -5.04 -20.44
N ILE A 110 -5.06 -4.15 -19.43
CA ILE A 110 -3.94 -3.25 -19.17
C ILE A 110 -2.75 -4.08 -18.72
N LYS A 111 -1.69 -4.05 -19.54
CA LYS A 111 -0.36 -4.55 -19.21
C LYS A 111 0.57 -3.39 -18.90
N SER A 112 1.42 -3.59 -17.90
CA SER A 112 2.45 -2.63 -17.55
C SER A 112 3.65 -3.38 -16.99
N ASN A 113 4.83 -2.80 -17.15
CA ASN A 113 6.04 -3.16 -16.41
C ASN A 113 6.36 -2.12 -15.34
N SER A 114 5.44 -1.19 -15.05
CA SER A 114 5.65 -0.13 -14.07
C SER A 114 4.38 0.18 -13.27
N TYR A 115 4.55 0.48 -11.99
CA TYR A 115 3.44 0.81 -11.09
C TYR A 115 3.76 2.05 -10.24
N PRO A 116 2.88 3.07 -10.22
CA PRO A 116 3.09 4.25 -9.39
C PRO A 116 2.83 3.94 -7.92
N ILE A 117 3.73 4.37 -7.06
CA ILE A 117 3.67 4.17 -5.61
C ILE A 117 3.81 5.51 -4.89
N TRP A 118 3.01 5.67 -3.85
CA TRP A 118 3.15 6.76 -2.89
C TRP A 118 3.59 6.18 -1.55
N ALA A 119 4.67 6.71 -0.98
CA ALA A 119 5.22 6.24 0.28
C ALA A 119 5.57 7.41 1.21
N GLU A 120 5.34 7.24 2.51
CA GLU A 120 5.88 8.14 3.52
C GLU A 120 7.39 7.96 3.64
N VAL A 121 8.07 9.09 3.80
CA VAL A 121 9.51 9.13 4.00
C VAL A 121 9.86 10.03 5.19
N TYR A 122 10.98 9.75 5.83
CA TYR A 122 11.56 10.58 6.88
C TYR A 122 13.03 10.87 6.55
N TYR A 123 13.54 12.00 7.04
CA TYR A 123 14.95 12.35 6.90
C TYR A 123 15.67 11.99 8.20
N ASP A 124 16.71 11.16 8.11
CA ASP A 124 17.47 10.68 9.28
C ASP A 124 18.67 11.57 9.63
N GLY A 125 18.84 12.69 8.93
CA GLY A 125 20.01 13.58 9.03
C GLY A 125 21.04 13.38 7.92
N LYS A 126 20.92 12.33 7.11
CA LYS A 126 21.78 12.06 5.94
C LYS A 126 20.96 11.92 4.68
N GLU A 127 19.95 11.05 4.70
CA GLU A 127 19.14 10.73 3.53
C GLU A 127 17.66 10.52 3.88
N TYR A 128 16.85 10.43 2.83
CA TYR A 128 15.43 10.12 2.98
C TYR A 128 15.22 8.61 2.97
N ASN A 129 14.58 8.11 4.02
CA ASN A 129 14.28 6.70 4.22
C ASN A 129 12.77 6.48 4.18
N TYR A 130 12.34 5.31 3.68
CA TYR A 130 10.93 4.92 3.69
C TYR A 130 10.46 4.55 5.09
N VAL A 131 9.25 4.96 5.45
CA VAL A 131 8.62 4.53 6.70
C VAL A 131 8.18 3.08 6.61
N TYR A 132 8.52 2.32 7.65
CA TYR A 132 8.16 0.92 7.78
C TYR A 132 6.64 0.70 7.70
N GLY A 133 6.20 -0.37 7.04
CA GLY A 133 4.80 -0.74 6.86
C GLY A 133 4.12 -0.02 5.68
N ASN A 134 4.75 1.02 5.12
CA ASN A 134 4.30 1.73 3.92
C ASN A 134 5.43 1.85 2.87
N SER A 135 6.52 1.09 3.04
CA SER A 135 7.63 1.10 2.08
C SER A 135 7.19 0.60 0.70
N PRO A 136 7.80 1.08 -0.40
CA PRO A 136 7.43 0.62 -1.75
C PRO A 136 7.51 -0.89 -1.94
N SER A 137 8.52 -1.56 -1.35
CA SER A 137 8.65 -3.01 -1.41
C SER A 137 7.50 -3.74 -0.73
N GLU A 138 7.07 -3.32 0.46
CA GLU A 138 5.93 -3.91 1.15
C GLU A 138 4.61 -3.66 0.41
N GLN A 139 4.45 -2.51 -0.24
CA GLN A 139 3.29 -2.22 -1.07
C GLN A 139 3.24 -3.13 -2.30
N VAL A 140 4.36 -3.32 -3.00
CA VAL A 140 4.44 -4.24 -4.15
C VAL A 140 4.16 -5.68 -3.73
N GLU A 141 4.76 -6.12 -2.63
CA GLU A 141 4.51 -7.44 -2.07
C GLU A 141 3.02 -7.65 -1.80
N TYR A 142 2.36 -6.66 -1.18
CA TYR A 142 0.92 -6.68 -0.94
C TYR A 142 0.11 -6.75 -2.23
N LEU A 143 0.46 -5.95 -3.23
CA LEU A 143 -0.25 -5.90 -4.51
C LEU A 143 -0.24 -7.25 -5.24
N PHE A 144 0.90 -7.97 -5.24
CA PHE A 144 0.96 -9.32 -5.80
C PHE A 144 0.24 -10.34 -4.92
N LYS A 145 0.44 -10.31 -3.59
CA LYS A 145 -0.25 -11.24 -2.67
C LYS A 145 -1.77 -11.12 -2.73
N LYS A 146 -2.29 -9.94 -3.05
CA LYS A 146 -3.73 -9.69 -3.24
C LYS A 146 -4.22 -9.85 -4.67
N ASN A 147 -3.36 -10.30 -5.58
CA ASN A 147 -3.70 -10.50 -7.00
C ASN A 147 -4.22 -9.19 -7.64
N LEU A 148 -3.75 -8.04 -7.16
CA LEU A 148 -4.00 -6.71 -7.75
C LEU A 148 -3.03 -6.44 -8.89
N LEU A 149 -1.81 -6.96 -8.78
CA LEU A 149 -0.90 -7.16 -9.90
C LEU A 149 -0.81 -8.66 -10.17
N ILE A 150 -1.02 -9.05 -11.42
CA ILE A 150 -1.04 -10.44 -11.86
C ILE A 150 0.12 -10.63 -12.84
N LYS A 151 1.07 -11.50 -12.49
CA LYS A 151 2.18 -11.81 -13.39
C LYS A 151 1.67 -12.39 -14.71
N ALA A 152 2.22 -11.92 -15.83
CA ALA A 152 1.95 -12.54 -17.12
C ALA A 152 2.59 -13.93 -17.21
N VAL A 153 1.93 -14.87 -17.87
CA VAL A 153 2.48 -16.19 -18.22
C VAL A 153 2.64 -16.23 -19.73
N ASN A 154 3.89 -16.29 -20.21
CA ASN A 154 4.21 -16.22 -21.64
C ASN A 154 3.60 -14.98 -22.34
N GLY A 155 3.61 -13.82 -21.65
CA GLY A 155 3.06 -12.55 -22.16
C GLY A 155 1.53 -12.47 -22.20
N ARG A 156 0.83 -13.47 -21.67
CA ARG A 156 -0.63 -13.56 -21.60
C ARG A 156 -1.12 -13.57 -20.17
N LEU A 157 -2.39 -13.21 -19.99
CA LEU A 157 -3.07 -13.35 -18.72
C LEU A 157 -3.17 -14.85 -18.39
N PRO A 158 -2.92 -15.27 -17.13
CA PRO A 158 -3.13 -16.66 -16.74
C PRO A 158 -4.57 -17.12 -16.99
N ASP A 159 -4.75 -18.36 -17.45
CA ASP A 159 -6.08 -18.94 -17.72
C ASP A 159 -6.94 -18.99 -16.43
N GLU A 160 -6.30 -19.26 -15.30
CA GLU A 160 -6.91 -19.18 -13.97
C GLU A 160 -6.44 -17.91 -13.27
N ILE A 161 -7.35 -16.93 -13.13
CA ILE A 161 -7.08 -15.71 -12.38
C ILE A 161 -7.41 -15.96 -10.90
N PRO A 162 -6.43 -15.87 -9.99
CA PRO A 162 -6.70 -16.07 -8.57
C PRO A 162 -7.73 -15.06 -8.05
N SER A 163 -8.60 -15.48 -7.14
CA SER A 163 -9.57 -14.58 -6.52
C SER A 163 -8.89 -13.51 -5.65
N ILE A 164 -9.55 -12.37 -5.46
CA ILE A 164 -9.15 -11.42 -4.41
C ILE A 164 -9.71 -11.98 -3.10
N GLU A 165 -8.82 -12.40 -2.21
CA GLU A 165 -9.23 -12.82 -0.87
C GLU A 165 -9.74 -11.60 -0.08
N SER A 166 -11.03 -11.66 0.28
CA SER A 166 -11.64 -10.73 1.22
C SER A 166 -11.53 -11.30 2.64
N TYR A 167 -11.10 -10.47 3.57
CA TYR A 167 -11.06 -10.79 5.00
C TYR A 167 -11.93 -9.83 5.76
N ASP A 168 -12.47 -10.30 6.89
CA ASP A 168 -13.22 -9.44 7.78
C ASP A 168 -12.29 -8.35 8.34
N THR A 169 -12.59 -7.10 7.98
CA THR A 169 -11.78 -5.93 8.36
C THR A 169 -12.69 -4.93 9.06
N LYS A 170 -12.42 -4.71 10.33
CA LYS A 170 -13.13 -3.77 11.19
C LYS A 170 -12.30 -2.50 11.39
N GLU A 171 -12.94 -1.34 11.27
CA GLU A 171 -12.35 -0.08 11.73
C GLU A 171 -12.33 -0.04 13.27
N LEU A 172 -11.17 0.26 13.84
CA LEU A 172 -10.98 0.47 15.26
C LEU A 172 -11.06 1.97 15.52
N LEU A 173 -12.05 2.39 16.29
CA LEU A 173 -12.23 3.81 16.59
C LEU A 173 -11.13 4.28 17.54
N LEU A 174 -10.72 5.55 17.39
CA LEU A 174 -9.66 6.13 18.22
C LEU A 174 -9.97 6.02 19.72
N ASN A 175 -11.23 6.21 20.11
CA ASN A 175 -11.67 6.08 21.50
C ASN A 175 -11.74 4.63 22.00
N GLU A 176 -11.79 3.62 21.11
CA GLU A 176 -11.71 2.21 21.50
C GLU A 176 -10.26 1.81 21.76
N LEU A 177 -9.30 2.37 20.99
CA LEU A 177 -7.87 2.10 21.12
C LEU A 177 -7.21 2.74 22.35
N LEU A 178 -7.84 3.78 22.90
CA LEU A 178 -7.28 4.59 24.00
C LEU A 178 -7.98 4.35 25.35
N LYS A 179 -8.78 3.30 25.45
CA LYS A 179 -9.37 2.81 26.71
C LYS A 179 -8.43 1.82 27.38
#